data_AF-A0A419E7Q9-F1
#
_entry.id   AF-A0A419E7Q9-F1
#
_cell.length_a   1.000
_cell.length_b   1.000
_cell.length_c   1.000
_cell.angle_alpha   90.00
_cell.angle_beta   90.00
_cell.angle_gamma   90.00
#
_symmetry.space_group_name_H-M   'P 1'
#
loop_
_entity.id
_entity.type
_entity.pdbx_description
1 polymer ?
#
loop_
_entity_poly.entity_id
_entity_poly.type
_entity_poly.pdbx_seq_one_letter_code
_entity_poly.pdbx_strand_id
1 'polypeptide(L)'
;MLAFRLSAQRLIPIVVRNGIPQDEDLAGCHPAPQSNSPDELTRQLPRGLYTTFSTNHGGTRVLGLTAHLERLYPSTESSPVPSASPSDLRLALSQLAASNAPGESRFRLLRSASDGTVYIIAQKFTPPAKEIYERGVHVVSADLVRRDARRKDSGFITESQSARTKVGGEVYEVLLTKNGKIYEGMTSNFYIVIASGGRVGGAFPPYRDHSEAISSSGRGLLRRVGVSIRKGRYSTTNPPRNDEATIVTARTGILLGVTRRVVIRLARGEGMGIEYRPPRLEEEFAEAFLTSSSRGIVPIISIDGKPVGQGGVGAWTKRLSLAYAAYVEERSEGLVP
;
A
#
# COMPACT_ATOMS: atom_id res chain seq x y z
N MET A 1 10.26 -28.42 16.40
CA MET A 1 9.89 -27.07 15.91
C MET A 1 10.46 -26.95 14.50
N LEU A 2 9.62 -27.01 13.47
CA LEU A 2 10.07 -26.98 12.07
C LEU A 2 10.55 -25.55 11.76
N ALA A 3 11.83 -25.37 11.44
CA ALA A 3 12.40 -24.05 11.18
C ALA A 3 12.08 -23.62 9.74
N PHE A 4 10.98 -22.90 9.54
CA PHE A 4 10.68 -22.27 8.26
C PHE A 4 11.72 -21.16 7.99
N ARG A 5 12.59 -21.37 6.99
CA ARG A 5 13.51 -20.32 6.52
C ARG A 5 12.86 -19.53 5.39
N LEU A 6 12.77 -18.21 5.54
CA LEU A 6 12.47 -17.33 4.40
C LEU A 6 13.63 -17.35 3.41
N SER A 7 13.49 -18.10 2.31
CA SER A 7 14.44 -18.09 1.19
C SER A 7 14.15 -16.91 0.26
N ALA A 8 15.19 -16.18 -0.14
CA ALA A 8 15.10 -15.16 -1.18
C ALA A 8 15.18 -15.75 -2.60
N GLN A 9 15.54 -17.03 -2.75
CA GLN A 9 15.84 -17.63 -4.05
C GLN A 9 14.65 -18.35 -4.68
N ARG A 10 13.74 -18.92 -3.88
CA ARG A 10 12.48 -19.54 -4.35
C ARG A 10 11.40 -19.35 -3.30
N LEU A 11 10.23 -18.88 -3.73
CA LEU A 11 9.05 -18.75 -2.88
C LEU A 11 8.24 -20.05 -2.94
N ILE A 12 7.74 -20.48 -1.79
CA ILE A 12 6.85 -21.63 -1.63
C ILE A 12 5.63 -21.13 -0.85
N PRO A 13 4.39 -21.38 -1.31
CA PRO A 13 3.21 -21.09 -0.53
C PRO A 13 3.09 -22.06 0.65
N ILE A 14 2.80 -21.51 1.82
CA ILE A 14 2.68 -22.26 3.07
C ILE A 14 1.19 -22.39 3.41
N VAL A 15 0.70 -23.61 3.54
CA VAL A 15 -0.69 -23.84 3.95
C VAL A 15 -0.81 -23.62 5.45
N VAL A 16 -1.86 -22.94 5.89
CA VAL A 16 -2.14 -22.74 7.32
C VAL A 16 -3.39 -23.51 7.72
N ARG A 17 -3.24 -24.38 8.72
CA ARG A 17 -4.35 -25.12 9.35
C ARG A 17 -4.31 -24.90 10.85
N ASN A 18 -5.39 -24.36 11.43
CA ASN A 18 -5.52 -24.13 12.88
C ASN A 18 -4.29 -23.43 13.51
N GLY A 19 -3.74 -22.43 12.82
CA GLY A 19 -2.61 -21.63 13.28
C GLY A 19 -1.23 -22.26 13.07
N ILE A 20 -1.16 -23.46 12.51
CA ILE A 20 0.09 -24.17 12.26
C ILE A 20 0.44 -24.06 10.77
N PRO A 21 1.56 -23.40 10.40
CA PRO A 21 2.10 -23.45 9.06
C PRO A 21 2.53 -24.89 8.70
N GLN A 22 2.09 -25.39 7.57
CA GLN A 22 2.37 -26.74 7.06
C GLN A 22 3.21 -26.64 5.78
N ASP A 23 4.20 -27.51 5.66
CA ASP A 23 4.94 -27.69 4.41
C ASP A 23 4.24 -28.76 3.56
N GLU A 24 3.80 -28.41 2.35
CA GLU A 24 3.17 -29.39 1.44
C GLU A 24 4.16 -30.47 1.00
N ASP A 25 5.46 -30.16 0.90
CA ASP A 25 6.50 -31.12 0.54
C ASP A 25 6.65 -32.26 1.58
N LEU A 26 6.24 -32.02 2.84
CA LEU A 26 6.27 -33.01 3.91
C LEU A 26 5.02 -33.93 3.95
N ALA A 27 3.95 -33.55 3.25
CA ALA A 27 2.69 -34.29 3.25
C ALA A 27 2.58 -35.37 2.14
N GLY A 28 3.58 -35.47 1.25
CA GLY A 28 3.62 -36.50 0.19
C GLY A 28 2.59 -36.33 -0.94
N CYS A 29 1.81 -35.25 -0.94
CA CYS A 29 0.79 -34.96 -1.96
C CYS A 29 1.26 -33.81 -2.85
N HIS A 30 1.91 -34.13 -3.98
CA HIS A 30 2.44 -33.22 -5.01
C HIS A 30 3.45 -32.16 -4.50
N PRO A 31 4.51 -31.85 -5.27
CA PRO A 31 5.43 -30.80 -4.86
C PRO A 31 4.73 -29.44 -4.85
N ALA A 32 4.95 -28.66 -3.80
CA ALA A 32 4.36 -27.32 -3.67
C ALA A 32 4.78 -26.45 -4.87
N PRO A 33 3.88 -25.61 -5.44
CA PRO A 33 4.26 -24.72 -6.53
C PRO A 33 5.37 -23.76 -6.11
N GLN A 34 6.37 -23.55 -6.97
CA GLN A 34 7.54 -22.69 -6.69
C GLN A 34 7.67 -21.59 -7.74
N SER A 35 8.04 -20.38 -7.34
CA SER A 35 8.37 -19.27 -8.26
C SER A 35 9.16 -18.18 -7.56
N ASN A 36 9.78 -17.28 -8.35
CA ASN A 36 10.48 -16.09 -7.86
C ASN A 36 9.55 -14.87 -7.73
N SER A 37 8.28 -15.00 -8.13
CA SER A 37 7.30 -13.93 -8.15
C SER A 37 6.05 -14.31 -7.36
N PRO A 38 5.62 -13.49 -6.37
CA PRO A 38 4.36 -13.71 -5.67
C PRO A 38 3.16 -13.77 -6.61
N ASP A 39 3.17 -12.99 -7.70
CA ASP A 39 2.08 -12.96 -8.68
C ASP A 39 2.00 -14.25 -9.49
N GLU A 40 3.14 -14.86 -9.81
CA GLU A 40 3.18 -16.14 -10.51
C GLU A 40 2.74 -17.29 -9.60
N LEU A 41 3.24 -17.35 -8.36
CA LEU A 41 2.72 -18.30 -7.36
C LEU A 41 1.21 -18.17 -7.18
N THR A 42 0.71 -16.94 -7.05
CA THR A 42 -0.72 -16.69 -6.85
C THR A 42 -1.58 -17.20 -8.02
N ARG A 43 -1.04 -17.24 -9.25
CA ARG A 43 -1.73 -17.80 -10.41
C ARG A 43 -1.74 -19.33 -10.45
N GLN A 44 -0.78 -19.97 -9.79
CA GLN A 44 -0.72 -21.43 -9.65
C GLN A 44 -1.62 -21.94 -8.51
N LEU A 45 -2.01 -21.07 -7.58
CA LEU A 45 -2.93 -21.39 -6.48
C LEU A 45 -4.40 -21.32 -6.91
N PRO A 46 -5.32 -22.00 -6.18
CA PRO A 46 -6.75 -21.87 -6.40
C PRO A 46 -7.22 -20.41 -6.36
N ARG A 47 -8.20 -20.09 -7.20
CA ARG A 47 -8.77 -18.73 -7.24
C ARG A 47 -9.38 -18.37 -5.89
N GLY A 48 -9.18 -17.13 -5.46
CA GLY A 48 -9.66 -16.71 -4.16
C GLY A 48 -9.40 -15.24 -3.86
N LEU A 49 -9.70 -14.88 -2.62
CA LEU A 49 -9.41 -13.55 -2.09
C LEU A 49 -7.98 -13.50 -1.59
N TYR A 50 -7.30 -12.38 -1.80
CA TYR A 50 -5.96 -12.20 -1.27
C TYR A 50 -5.76 -10.83 -0.64
N THR A 51 -4.77 -10.76 0.25
CA THR A 51 -4.30 -9.52 0.85
C THR A 51 -2.77 -9.49 0.84
N THR A 52 -2.17 -8.31 0.89
CA THR A 52 -0.72 -8.16 0.89
C THR A 52 -0.33 -6.98 1.74
N PHE A 53 0.66 -7.19 2.60
CA PHE A 53 1.21 -6.19 3.50
C PHE A 53 2.68 -6.53 3.80
N SER A 54 3.38 -5.58 4.40
CA SER A 54 4.74 -5.77 4.90
C SER A 54 4.75 -5.51 6.40
N THR A 55 5.64 -6.17 7.12
CA THR A 55 5.93 -5.83 8.50
C THR A 55 6.73 -4.53 8.58
N ASN A 56 6.74 -3.97 9.78
CA ASN A 56 7.60 -2.88 10.23
C ASN A 56 8.07 -3.15 11.68
N HIS A 57 8.89 -2.23 12.22
CA HIS A 57 9.49 -2.33 13.55
C HIS A 57 10.25 -3.65 13.79
N GLY A 58 11.15 -3.98 12.86
CA GLY A 58 12.01 -5.15 12.96
C GLY A 58 11.26 -6.46 12.79
N GLY A 59 10.19 -6.47 11.99
CA GLY A 59 9.41 -7.67 11.70
C GLY A 59 8.24 -7.93 12.65
N THR A 60 7.94 -7.04 13.60
CA THR A 60 7.03 -7.35 14.71
C THR A 60 5.64 -6.74 14.58
N ARG A 61 5.47 -5.75 13.70
CA ARG A 61 4.22 -4.99 13.58
C ARG A 61 3.80 -4.86 12.12
N VAL A 62 2.52 -4.54 11.90
CA VAL A 62 1.92 -4.31 10.58
C VAL A 62 0.89 -3.19 10.68
N LEU A 63 0.93 -2.24 9.75
CA LEU A 63 -0.11 -1.22 9.67
C LEU A 63 -1.45 -1.81 9.21
N GLY A 64 -2.47 -1.74 10.07
CA GLY A 64 -3.84 -2.13 9.73
C GLY A 64 -3.99 -3.64 9.52
N LEU A 65 -3.29 -4.46 10.29
CA LEU A 65 -3.35 -5.92 10.19
C LEU A 65 -4.78 -6.44 10.29
N THR A 66 -5.56 -5.93 11.25
CA THR A 66 -6.98 -6.29 11.39
C THR A 66 -7.75 -6.04 10.10
N ALA A 67 -7.61 -4.86 9.51
CA ALA A 67 -8.26 -4.52 8.25
C ALA A 67 -7.76 -5.37 7.06
N HIS A 68 -6.50 -5.80 7.09
CA HIS A 68 -5.96 -6.72 6.08
C HIS A 68 -6.58 -8.11 6.19
N LEU A 69 -6.80 -8.62 7.40
CA LEU A 69 -7.43 -9.91 7.65
C LEU A 69 -8.93 -9.86 7.34
N GLU A 70 -9.68 -8.83 7.76
CA GLU A 70 -11.11 -8.68 7.43
C GLU A 70 -11.40 -8.77 5.93
N ARG A 71 -10.50 -8.24 5.09
CA ARG A 71 -10.61 -8.33 3.62
C ARG A 71 -10.49 -9.75 3.06
N LEU A 72 -9.83 -10.64 3.79
CA LEU A 72 -9.67 -12.05 3.44
C LEU A 72 -10.90 -12.88 3.87
N TYR A 73 -11.61 -12.42 4.90
CA TYR A 73 -12.76 -13.08 5.51
C TYR A 73 -14.03 -12.22 5.43
N PRO A 74 -14.53 -11.89 4.22
CA PRO A 74 -15.80 -11.19 4.13
C PRO A 74 -16.92 -12.07 4.72
N SER A 75 -17.81 -11.43 5.49
CA SER A 75 -19.02 -12.04 6.03
C SER A 75 -20.03 -12.28 4.90
N THR A 76 -19.87 -13.38 4.16
CA THR A 76 -20.83 -13.81 3.13
C THR A 76 -21.23 -15.26 3.38
N GLU A 77 -22.54 -15.52 3.43
CA GLU A 77 -23.16 -16.78 3.84
C GLU A 77 -22.79 -18.01 2.98
N SER A 78 -22.17 -17.82 1.81
CA SER A 78 -21.90 -18.88 0.83
C SER A 78 -20.43 -19.27 0.64
N SER A 79 -19.50 -18.83 1.51
CA SER A 79 -18.08 -19.17 1.37
C SER A 79 -17.69 -20.41 2.21
N PRO A 80 -16.82 -21.31 1.70
CA PRO A 80 -16.32 -22.44 2.48
C PRO A 80 -15.68 -22.02 3.80
N VAL A 81 -15.81 -22.86 4.83
CA VAL A 81 -15.18 -22.61 6.14
C VAL A 81 -13.67 -22.47 5.93
N PRO A 82 -13.04 -21.36 6.36
CA PRO A 82 -11.61 -21.19 6.15
C PRO A 82 -10.78 -22.17 6.98
N SER A 83 -9.64 -22.61 6.44
CA SER A 83 -8.72 -23.52 7.16
C SER A 83 -7.99 -22.89 8.35
N ALA A 84 -8.06 -21.56 8.50
CA ALA A 84 -7.47 -20.80 9.59
C ALA A 84 -8.32 -19.57 9.91
N SER A 85 -8.47 -19.26 11.20
CA SER A 85 -9.10 -18.03 11.69
C SER A 85 -8.14 -16.81 11.60
N PRO A 86 -8.64 -15.57 11.79
CA PRO A 86 -7.76 -14.40 11.92
C PRO A 86 -6.73 -14.52 13.04
N SER A 87 -7.08 -15.13 14.17
CA SER A 87 -6.17 -15.36 15.31
C SER A 87 -5.09 -16.39 14.96
N ASP A 88 -5.46 -17.46 14.28
CA ASP A 88 -4.52 -18.46 13.75
C ASP A 88 -3.49 -17.83 12.82
N LEU A 89 -3.94 -16.95 11.92
CA LEU A 89 -3.04 -16.25 11.00
C LEU A 89 -2.09 -15.31 11.71
N ARG A 90 -2.55 -14.59 12.74
CA ARG A 90 -1.68 -13.73 13.56
C ARG A 90 -0.53 -14.52 14.18
N LEU A 91 -0.82 -15.70 14.74
CA LEU A 91 0.19 -16.60 15.27
C LEU A 91 1.16 -17.10 14.19
N ALA A 92 0.64 -17.61 13.08
CA ALA A 92 1.45 -18.10 11.95
C ALA A 92 2.36 -17.00 11.38
N LEU A 93 1.84 -15.79 11.18
CA LEU A 93 2.61 -14.65 10.70
C LEU A 93 3.73 -14.26 11.68
N SER A 94 3.47 -14.28 12.98
CA SER A 94 4.49 -14.02 14.00
C SER A 94 5.63 -15.03 13.95
N GLN A 95 5.31 -16.33 13.81
CA GLN A 95 6.30 -17.39 13.70
C GLN A 95 7.15 -17.24 12.43
N LEU A 96 6.51 -16.96 11.29
CA LEU A 96 7.21 -16.77 10.02
C LEU A 96 8.07 -15.49 10.03
N ALA A 97 7.58 -14.40 10.60
CA ALA A 97 8.31 -13.14 10.70
C ALA A 97 9.55 -13.26 11.59
N ALA A 98 9.48 -14.02 12.69
CA ALA A 98 10.60 -14.25 13.60
C ALA A 98 11.84 -14.84 12.90
N SER A 99 11.66 -15.64 11.84
CA SER A 99 12.78 -16.19 11.05
C SER A 99 13.58 -15.16 10.25
N ASN A 100 13.06 -13.94 10.11
CA ASN A 100 13.69 -12.83 9.41
C ASN A 100 14.14 -11.72 10.36
N ALA A 101 13.78 -11.78 11.65
CA ALA A 101 14.08 -10.73 12.60
C ALA A 101 15.61 -10.54 12.73
N PRO A 102 16.10 -9.28 12.87
CA PRO A 102 15.36 -8.02 12.98
C PRO A 102 14.98 -7.36 11.64
N GLY A 103 14.89 -8.11 10.54
CA GLY A 103 14.46 -7.64 9.23
C GLY A 103 12.94 -7.66 9.01
N GLU A 104 12.50 -7.01 7.93
CA GLU A 104 11.09 -6.93 7.56
C GLU A 104 10.69 -8.00 6.55
N SER A 105 9.46 -8.48 6.67
CA SER A 105 8.86 -9.51 5.82
C SER A 105 7.67 -8.95 5.06
N ARG A 106 7.48 -9.38 3.82
CA ARG A 106 6.27 -9.13 3.05
C ARG A 106 5.47 -10.41 3.00
N PHE A 107 4.20 -10.30 3.36
CA PHE A 107 3.26 -11.40 3.36
C PHE A 107 2.19 -11.16 2.32
N ARG A 108 1.91 -12.20 1.53
CA ARG A 108 0.68 -12.32 0.76
C ARG A 108 -0.10 -13.49 1.29
N LEU A 109 -1.33 -13.23 1.71
CA LEU A 109 -2.25 -14.24 2.18
C LEU A 109 -3.30 -14.44 1.11
N LEU A 110 -3.65 -15.69 0.81
CA LEU A 110 -4.72 -16.03 -0.11
C LEU A 110 -5.65 -17.04 0.57
N ARG A 111 -6.96 -16.82 0.46
CA ARG A 111 -8.00 -17.76 0.86
C ARG A 111 -8.70 -18.24 -0.39
N SER A 112 -8.57 -19.54 -0.66
CA SER A 112 -9.21 -20.22 -1.77
C SER A 112 -10.74 -20.12 -1.66
N ALA A 113 -11.39 -19.81 -2.78
CA ALA A 113 -12.84 -19.74 -2.87
C ALA A 113 -13.50 -21.12 -2.99
N SER A 114 -12.76 -22.16 -3.40
CA SER A 114 -13.31 -23.50 -3.64
C SER A 114 -13.42 -24.35 -2.37
N ASP A 115 -12.43 -24.26 -1.49
CA ASP A 115 -12.27 -25.15 -0.33
C ASP A 115 -11.94 -24.43 0.99
N GLY A 116 -11.76 -23.10 0.94
CA GLY A 116 -11.44 -22.30 2.12
C GLY A 116 -9.98 -22.40 2.59
N THR A 117 -9.12 -23.13 1.89
CA THR A 117 -7.70 -23.26 2.25
C THR A 117 -7.00 -21.90 2.23
N VAL A 118 -6.24 -21.61 3.29
CA VAL A 118 -5.46 -20.38 3.43
C VAL A 118 -3.98 -20.64 3.18
N TYR A 119 -3.41 -19.88 2.25
CA TYR A 119 -2.01 -19.90 1.85
C TYR A 119 -1.31 -18.63 2.29
N ILE A 120 -0.08 -18.75 2.80
CA ILE A 120 0.83 -17.65 3.07
C ILE A 120 2.02 -17.75 2.12
N ILE A 121 2.25 -16.71 1.32
CA ILE A 121 3.51 -16.48 0.62
C ILE A 121 4.28 -15.43 1.44
N ALA A 122 5.41 -15.85 1.99
CA ALA A 122 6.27 -15.00 2.81
C ALA A 122 7.61 -14.76 2.11
N GLN A 123 8.09 -13.52 2.14
CA GLN A 123 9.37 -13.13 1.57
C GLN A 123 10.03 -12.06 2.42
N LYS A 124 11.35 -11.89 2.28
CA LYS A 124 12.01 -10.69 2.82
C LYS A 124 11.46 -9.45 2.14
N PHE A 125 11.25 -8.39 2.92
CA PHE A 125 10.81 -7.10 2.43
C PHE A 125 11.97 -6.12 2.39
N THR A 126 12.29 -5.67 1.19
CA THR A 126 13.17 -4.52 0.97
C THR A 126 12.28 -3.33 0.60
N PRO A 127 12.34 -2.22 1.36
CA PRO A 127 11.63 -0.99 0.99
C PRO A 127 12.06 -0.49 -0.39
N PRO A 128 11.18 0.18 -1.15
CA PRO A 128 11.59 0.87 -2.36
C PRO A 128 12.73 1.86 -2.09
N ALA A 129 13.64 2.01 -3.06
CA ALA A 129 14.78 2.91 -2.97
C ALA A 129 14.34 4.36 -2.70
N LYS A 130 15.13 5.12 -1.95
CA LYS A 130 14.77 6.48 -1.49
C LYS A 130 14.53 7.43 -2.68
N GLU A 131 15.27 7.21 -3.75
CA GLU A 131 15.24 7.96 -4.99
C GLU A 131 13.85 7.94 -5.64
N ILE A 132 13.08 6.86 -5.47
CA ILE A 132 11.69 6.76 -5.94
C ILE A 132 10.83 7.86 -5.31
N TYR A 133 11.04 8.16 -4.02
CA TYR A 133 10.26 9.16 -3.30
C TYR A 133 10.80 10.58 -3.48
N GLU A 134 12.10 10.72 -3.72
CA GLU A 134 12.74 12.02 -3.91
C GLU A 134 12.58 12.56 -5.34
N ARG A 135 12.70 11.67 -6.34
CA ARG A 135 12.63 12.01 -7.77
C ARG A 135 11.24 11.75 -8.36
N GLY A 136 10.43 10.94 -7.70
CA GLY A 136 9.12 10.53 -8.20
C GLY A 136 9.23 9.50 -9.33
N VAL A 137 8.09 9.07 -9.83
CA VAL A 137 8.00 8.01 -10.84
C VAL A 137 7.23 8.44 -12.09
N HIS A 138 7.51 7.73 -13.19
CA HIS A 138 6.73 7.80 -14.41
C HIS A 138 5.72 6.65 -14.44
N VAL A 139 4.49 6.96 -14.84
CA VAL A 139 3.43 5.95 -15.02
C VAL A 139 2.82 6.08 -16.40
N VAL A 140 2.19 5.00 -16.85
CA VAL A 140 1.44 4.98 -18.12
C VAL A 140 0.02 4.52 -17.87
N SER A 141 -0.87 4.75 -18.81
CA SER A 141 -2.26 4.29 -18.74
C SER A 141 -2.51 3.04 -19.58
N ALA A 142 -3.57 2.32 -19.20
CA ALA A 142 -4.19 1.29 -20.01
C ALA A 142 -5.71 1.41 -19.89
N ASP A 143 -6.42 1.19 -21.00
CA ASP A 143 -7.88 1.08 -20.99
C ASP A 143 -8.27 -0.29 -20.43
N LEU A 144 -8.42 -0.31 -19.11
CA LEU A 144 -8.68 -1.50 -18.31
C LEU A 144 -9.27 -1.04 -16.98
N VAL A 145 -10.34 -1.71 -16.54
CA VAL A 145 -10.91 -1.53 -15.20
C VAL A 145 -11.18 -2.89 -14.57
N ARG A 146 -11.23 -2.95 -13.24
CA ARG A 146 -11.64 -4.15 -12.51
C ARG A 146 -13.11 -4.47 -12.80
N ARG A 147 -13.42 -5.75 -13.05
CA ARG A 147 -14.82 -6.22 -13.17
C ARG A 147 -15.56 -6.13 -11.84
N ASP A 148 -14.99 -6.69 -10.78
CA ASP A 148 -15.43 -6.48 -9.39
C ASP A 148 -14.34 -5.75 -8.62
N ALA A 149 -14.48 -4.42 -8.54
CA ALA A 149 -13.43 -3.58 -7.99
C ALA A 149 -13.31 -3.65 -6.46
N ARG A 150 -14.38 -4.03 -5.75
CA ARG A 150 -14.39 -4.03 -4.27
C ARG A 150 -13.67 -5.25 -3.70
N ARG A 151 -13.65 -6.35 -4.44
CA ARG A 151 -13.01 -7.60 -4.02
C ARG A 151 -11.58 -7.67 -4.55
N LYS A 152 -10.63 -7.94 -3.65
CA LYS A 152 -9.24 -8.21 -4.04
C LYS A 152 -9.11 -9.68 -4.46
N ASP A 153 -9.70 -10.00 -5.61
CA ASP A 153 -9.71 -11.33 -6.19
C ASP A 153 -8.42 -11.62 -6.98
N SER A 154 -7.92 -12.85 -6.89
CA SER A 154 -6.70 -13.27 -7.59
C SER A 154 -6.86 -13.31 -9.11
N GLY A 155 -8.08 -13.41 -9.64
CA GLY A 155 -8.35 -13.38 -11.08
C GLY A 155 -7.89 -12.10 -11.77
N PHE A 156 -7.90 -10.96 -11.06
CA PHE A 156 -7.40 -9.70 -11.62
C PHE A 156 -5.90 -9.74 -11.95
N ILE A 157 -5.11 -10.60 -11.29
CA ILE A 157 -3.68 -10.74 -11.58
C ILE A 157 -3.48 -11.23 -13.02
N THR A 158 -4.30 -12.19 -13.45
CA THR A 158 -4.32 -12.71 -14.82
C THR A 158 -4.89 -11.69 -15.79
N GLU A 159 -6.03 -11.05 -15.46
CA GLU A 159 -6.66 -10.04 -16.32
C GLU A 159 -5.75 -8.84 -16.62
N SER A 160 -4.88 -8.46 -15.67
CA SER A 160 -3.95 -7.33 -15.80
C SER A 160 -2.61 -7.68 -16.44
N GLN A 161 -2.40 -8.93 -16.90
CA GLN A 161 -1.09 -9.37 -17.38
C GLN A 161 -0.59 -8.57 -18.59
N SER A 162 -1.45 -8.33 -19.58
CA SER A 162 -1.09 -7.57 -20.78
C SER A 162 -0.74 -6.11 -20.47
N ALA A 163 -1.40 -5.49 -19.49
CA ALA A 163 -1.03 -4.17 -19.01
C ALA A 163 0.31 -4.21 -18.25
N ARG A 164 0.54 -5.26 -17.47
CA ARG A 164 1.75 -5.41 -16.63
C ARG A 164 3.04 -5.53 -17.45
N THR A 165 3.00 -6.00 -18.70
CA THR A 165 4.19 -6.01 -19.57
C THR A 165 4.72 -4.62 -19.91
N LYS A 166 3.91 -3.56 -19.71
CA LYS A 166 4.34 -2.17 -19.85
C LYS A 166 5.21 -1.69 -18.69
N VAL A 167 5.23 -2.40 -17.55
CA VAL A 167 6.06 -2.04 -16.39
C VAL A 167 7.49 -2.51 -16.62
N GLY A 168 8.46 -1.63 -16.42
CA GLY A 168 9.86 -1.88 -16.69
C GLY A 168 10.54 -0.63 -17.28
N GLY A 169 11.88 -0.61 -17.24
CA GLY A 169 12.63 0.58 -17.62
C GLY A 169 12.21 1.78 -16.77
N GLU A 170 11.70 2.83 -17.43
CA GLU A 170 11.25 4.06 -16.78
C GLU A 170 9.81 3.98 -16.24
N VAL A 171 9.01 3.00 -16.68
CA VAL A 171 7.60 2.88 -16.31
C VAL A 171 7.46 2.12 -14.99
N TYR A 172 7.01 2.82 -13.95
CA TYR A 172 6.88 2.27 -12.61
C TYR A 172 5.58 1.51 -12.36
N GLU A 173 4.46 2.03 -12.88
CA GLU A 173 3.15 1.40 -12.72
C GLU A 173 2.21 1.80 -13.87
N VAL A 174 1.16 0.99 -14.05
CA VAL A 174 0.10 1.27 -15.02
C VAL A 174 -1.17 1.72 -14.30
N LEU A 175 -1.69 2.87 -14.72
CA LEU A 175 -2.98 3.43 -14.33
C LEU A 175 -4.10 2.75 -15.12
N LEU A 176 -5.13 2.31 -14.40
CA LEU A 176 -6.34 1.70 -14.89
C LEU A 176 -7.33 2.80 -15.26
N THR A 177 -7.68 2.86 -16.54
CA THR A 177 -8.52 3.92 -17.10
C THR A 177 -9.70 3.36 -17.87
N LYS A 178 -10.75 4.17 -18.03
CA LYS A 178 -11.88 3.90 -18.93
C LYS A 178 -12.53 5.22 -19.34
N ASN A 179 -12.73 5.44 -20.63
CA ASN A 179 -13.33 6.67 -21.18
C ASN A 179 -12.61 7.95 -20.69
N GLY A 180 -11.27 7.95 -20.69
CA GLY A 180 -10.44 9.06 -20.22
C GLY A 180 -10.40 9.28 -18.70
N LYS A 181 -11.16 8.49 -17.91
CA LYS A 181 -11.17 8.57 -16.44
C LYS A 181 -10.17 7.60 -15.83
N ILE A 182 -9.40 8.08 -14.86
CA ILE A 182 -8.44 7.31 -14.08
C ILE A 182 -9.10 6.82 -12.80
N TYR A 183 -9.09 5.50 -12.59
CA TYR A 183 -9.69 4.89 -11.41
C TYR A 183 -8.64 4.63 -10.34
N GLU A 184 -7.63 3.81 -10.65
CA GLU A 184 -6.57 3.42 -9.73
C GLU A 184 -5.34 2.91 -10.50
N GLY A 185 -4.25 2.55 -9.82
CA GLY A 185 -3.17 1.77 -10.43
C GLY A 185 -3.46 0.28 -10.38
N MET A 186 -2.72 -0.53 -11.16
CA MET A 186 -2.87 -2.00 -11.11
C MET A 186 -2.76 -2.58 -9.69
N THR A 187 -1.90 -2.00 -8.85
CA THR A 187 -1.66 -2.49 -7.47
C THR A 187 -1.73 -1.38 -6.40
N SER A 188 -2.32 -0.24 -6.72
CA SER A 188 -2.35 0.97 -5.86
C SER A 188 -3.62 1.78 -6.10
N ASN A 189 -3.95 2.67 -5.17
CA ASN A 189 -4.93 3.74 -5.42
C ASN A 189 -4.24 4.98 -5.98
N PHE A 190 -4.95 5.76 -6.80
CA PHE A 190 -4.45 6.96 -7.45
C PHE A 190 -5.13 8.23 -6.91
N TYR A 191 -4.36 9.31 -6.83
CA TYR A 191 -4.78 10.61 -6.30
C TYR A 191 -4.13 11.71 -7.11
N ILE A 192 -4.84 12.82 -7.24
CA ILE A 192 -4.29 14.10 -7.69
C ILE A 192 -4.52 15.15 -6.60
N VAL A 193 -3.72 16.20 -6.66
CA VAL A 193 -3.93 17.44 -5.91
C VAL A 193 -4.22 18.54 -6.91
N ILE A 194 -5.33 19.23 -6.71
CA ILE A 194 -5.70 20.44 -7.45
C ILE A 194 -5.65 21.64 -6.51
N ALA A 195 -5.17 22.77 -7.02
CA ALA A 195 -5.22 24.03 -6.29
C ALA A 195 -6.65 24.56 -6.28
N SER A 196 -7.12 24.96 -5.11
CA SER A 196 -8.39 25.66 -4.99
C SER A 196 -8.12 27.15 -5.25
N GLY A 197 -8.47 27.66 -6.44
CA GLY A 197 -8.40 29.10 -6.75
C GLY A 197 -7.22 29.62 -7.60
N GLY A 198 -6.57 28.79 -8.44
CA GLY A 198 -5.78 29.30 -9.58
C GLY A 198 -4.40 29.92 -9.30
N ARG A 199 -3.83 29.76 -8.10
CA ARG A 199 -2.43 30.14 -7.83
C ARG A 199 -1.63 28.95 -7.31
N VAL A 200 -0.82 28.36 -8.21
CA VAL A 200 0.26 27.43 -7.85
C VAL A 200 1.56 28.23 -7.92
N GLY A 201 1.91 28.94 -6.84
CA GLY A 201 3.07 29.83 -6.86
C GLY A 201 3.24 30.63 -5.59
N GLY A 202 3.55 29.95 -4.50
CA GLY A 202 3.91 30.61 -3.25
C GLY A 202 4.76 29.68 -2.39
N ALA A 203 5.83 30.21 -1.80
CA ALA A 203 6.56 29.49 -0.77
C ALA A 203 5.60 29.21 0.40
N PHE A 204 5.43 27.92 0.72
CA PHE A 204 4.48 27.49 1.73
C PHE A 204 5.02 27.73 3.16
N PRO A 205 4.14 28.06 4.12
CA PRO A 205 4.54 28.28 5.51
C PRO A 205 4.98 26.97 6.20
N PRO A 206 5.78 27.08 7.26
CA PRO A 206 6.25 25.92 8.01
C PRO A 206 5.09 25.11 8.61
N TYR A 207 5.30 23.80 8.64
CA TYR A 207 4.47 22.77 9.26
C TYR A 207 3.96 23.22 10.65
N ARG A 208 2.63 23.14 10.87
CA ARG A 208 2.04 23.26 12.20
C ARG A 208 2.16 21.92 12.90
N ASP A 209 2.85 21.95 14.02
CA ASP A 209 3.08 20.79 14.87
C ASP A 209 1.79 20.37 15.57
N HIS A 210 1.24 19.19 15.23
CA HIS A 210 0.21 18.51 16.02
C HIS A 210 0.84 17.62 17.11
N SER A 211 1.96 18.07 17.72
CA SER A 211 2.79 17.31 18.66
C SER A 211 2.13 16.89 19.99
N GLU A 212 0.85 17.18 20.19
CA GLU A 212 0.12 16.58 21.32
C GLU A 212 -0.07 15.05 21.15
N ALA A 213 0.21 14.47 19.97
CA ALA A 213 0.08 13.02 19.75
C ALA A 213 1.35 12.28 19.24
N ILE A 214 2.47 12.95 18.94
CA ILE A 214 3.67 12.24 18.44
C ILE A 214 4.55 11.81 19.62
N SER A 215 4.70 10.49 19.82
CA SER A 215 5.56 9.92 20.84
C SER A 215 7.02 10.40 20.69
N SER A 216 7.80 10.33 21.77
CA SER A 216 9.25 10.64 21.76
C SER A 216 10.01 9.87 20.67
N SER A 217 9.55 8.66 20.34
CA SER A 217 10.08 7.77 19.30
C SER A 217 9.92 8.36 17.90
N GLY A 218 8.73 8.88 17.55
CA GLY A 218 8.46 9.50 16.25
C GLY A 218 9.30 10.78 16.01
N ARG A 219 9.62 11.51 17.08
CA ARG A 219 10.52 12.69 17.02
C ARG A 219 11.98 12.31 16.70
N GLY A 220 12.42 11.13 17.13
CA GLY A 220 13.77 10.62 16.86
C GLY A 220 14.00 10.27 15.38
N LEU A 221 12.98 9.72 14.71
CA LEU A 221 13.04 9.37 13.30
C LEU A 221 13.10 10.60 12.40
N LEU A 222 12.30 11.63 12.71
CA LEU A 222 12.33 12.93 12.02
C LEU A 222 13.74 13.54 12.07
N ARG A 223 14.41 13.51 13.23
CA ARG A 223 15.82 13.96 13.35
C ARG A 223 16.80 13.14 12.52
N ARG A 224 16.62 11.83 12.39
CA ARG A 224 17.50 10.94 11.59
C ARG A 224 17.37 11.14 10.08
N VAL A 225 16.23 11.65 9.59
CA VAL A 225 16.05 12.03 8.19
C VAL A 225 16.33 13.53 7.92
N GLY A 226 17.05 14.20 8.84
CA GLY A 226 17.49 15.60 8.67
C GLY A 226 16.49 16.66 9.14
N VAL A 227 15.42 16.28 9.85
CA VAL A 227 14.40 17.21 10.36
C VAL A 227 14.68 17.55 11.83
N SER A 228 15.22 18.74 12.10
CA SER A 228 15.50 19.20 13.47
C SER A 228 14.23 19.75 14.15
N ILE A 229 13.86 19.17 15.30
CA ILE A 229 12.74 19.63 16.13
C ILE A 229 13.32 20.38 17.34
N ARG A 230 13.14 21.70 17.42
CA ARG A 230 13.41 22.49 18.63
C ARG A 230 12.09 22.84 19.32
N LYS A 231 12.06 22.70 20.66
CA LYS A 231 10.91 23.03 21.51
C LYS A 231 10.49 24.49 21.27
N GLY A 232 9.27 24.68 20.76
CA GLY A 232 8.54 25.95 20.83
C GLY A 232 8.95 26.98 19.77
N ARG A 233 7.91 27.51 19.10
CA ARG A 233 7.90 28.64 18.15
C ARG A 233 8.42 28.33 16.73
N TYR A 234 7.48 27.93 15.87
CA TYR A 234 7.37 28.60 14.58
C TYR A 234 6.42 29.79 14.75
N SER A 235 6.94 31.00 14.57
CA SER A 235 6.15 32.24 14.48
C SER A 235 6.75 33.08 13.38
N THR A 236 5.96 33.36 12.33
CA THR A 236 5.57 34.73 11.96
C THR A 236 4.34 34.66 11.05
N THR A 237 3.26 35.29 11.54
CA THR A 237 2.15 35.97 10.82
C THR A 237 1.37 35.19 9.75
N ASN A 238 0.08 34.90 9.99
CA ASN A 238 -0.83 34.42 8.93
C ASN A 238 -0.83 32.91 8.62
N PRO A 239 -1.61 31.99 9.25
CA PRO A 239 -1.88 30.73 8.56
C PRO A 239 -2.60 31.03 7.23
N PRO A 240 -2.19 30.45 6.08
CA PRO A 240 -3.02 30.47 4.88
C PRO A 240 -4.33 29.74 5.19
N ARG A 241 -5.43 30.19 4.58
CA ARG A 241 -6.76 29.65 4.83
C ARG A 241 -6.83 28.18 4.41
N ASN A 242 -7.73 27.43 5.04
CA ASN A 242 -8.10 26.02 4.79
C ASN A 242 -8.50 25.66 3.34
N ASP A 243 -8.35 26.59 2.38
CA ASP A 243 -9.13 26.60 1.13
C ASP A 243 -8.24 26.52 -0.13
N GLU A 244 -6.99 26.03 -0.05
CA GLU A 244 -6.01 26.14 -1.16
C GLU A 244 -5.69 24.83 -1.89
N ALA A 245 -6.05 23.64 -1.37
CA ALA A 245 -5.77 22.37 -2.03
C ALA A 245 -6.83 21.29 -1.77
N THR A 246 -7.22 20.60 -2.84
CA THR A 246 -8.18 19.49 -2.80
C THR A 246 -7.51 18.22 -3.33
N ILE A 247 -7.62 17.12 -2.57
CA ILE A 247 -7.31 15.79 -3.09
C ILE A 247 -8.50 15.26 -3.85
N VAL A 248 -8.28 14.84 -5.10
CA VAL A 248 -9.29 14.20 -5.93
C VAL A 248 -8.92 12.73 -6.14
N THR A 249 -9.89 11.84 -5.95
CA THR A 249 -9.66 10.40 -6.14
C THR A 249 -10.97 9.61 -6.31
N ALA A 250 -10.97 8.54 -7.10
CA ALA A 250 -12.15 7.73 -7.36
C ALA A 250 -12.70 7.07 -6.09
N ARG A 251 -14.03 6.99 -5.93
CA ARG A 251 -14.66 6.29 -4.80
C ARG A 251 -15.28 4.94 -5.17
N THR A 252 -15.65 4.79 -6.44
CA THR A 252 -16.30 3.61 -7.01
C THR A 252 -15.47 3.09 -8.19
N GLY A 253 -15.63 1.82 -8.54
CA GLY A 253 -14.83 1.20 -9.61
C GLY A 253 -13.36 0.99 -9.23
N ILE A 254 -13.03 1.06 -7.93
CA ILE A 254 -11.68 0.85 -7.40
C ILE A 254 -11.66 -0.09 -6.20
N LEU A 255 -10.48 -0.60 -5.89
CA LEU A 255 -10.22 -1.33 -4.67
C LEU A 255 -9.95 -0.38 -3.49
N LEU A 256 -10.81 -0.39 -2.47
CA LEU A 256 -10.61 0.48 -1.30
C LEU A 256 -9.44 -0.03 -0.44
N GLY A 257 -8.25 0.56 -0.60
CA GLY A 257 -7.03 0.18 0.12
C GLY A 257 -7.03 0.54 1.61
N VAL A 258 -6.23 -0.18 2.40
CA VAL A 258 -6.00 0.15 3.82
C VAL A 258 -5.24 1.48 3.95
N THR A 259 -4.15 1.63 3.20
CA THR A 259 -3.36 2.87 3.09
C THR A 259 -4.23 4.07 2.68
N ARG A 260 -5.17 3.88 1.75
CA ARG A 260 -6.11 4.91 1.31
C ARG A 260 -6.90 5.53 2.47
N ARG A 261 -7.42 4.69 3.38
CA ARG A 261 -8.18 5.18 4.54
C ARG A 261 -7.34 6.11 5.41
N VAL A 262 -6.07 5.76 5.61
CA VAL A 262 -5.11 6.57 6.38
C VAL A 262 -4.81 7.87 5.65
N VAL A 263 -4.48 7.83 4.37
CA VAL A 263 -4.13 9.03 3.59
C VAL A 263 -5.29 10.03 3.52
N ILE A 264 -6.52 9.58 3.30
CA ILE A 264 -7.72 10.46 3.33
C ILE A 264 -7.91 11.09 4.71
N ARG A 265 -7.67 10.34 5.79
CA ARG A 265 -7.75 10.88 7.16
C ARG A 265 -6.68 11.94 7.39
N LEU A 266 -5.44 11.66 7.00
CA LEU A 266 -4.33 12.60 7.15
C LEU A 266 -4.57 13.87 6.34
N ALA A 267 -5.00 13.75 5.09
CA ALA A 267 -5.32 14.90 4.25
C ALA A 267 -6.39 15.82 4.87
N ARG A 268 -7.47 15.24 5.43
CA ARG A 268 -8.47 16.01 6.18
C ARG A 268 -7.88 16.68 7.42
N GLY A 269 -7.01 15.98 8.16
CA GLY A 269 -6.30 16.54 9.31
C GLY A 269 -5.39 17.72 8.95
N GLU A 270 -4.81 17.69 7.75
CA GLU A 270 -4.01 18.77 7.16
C GLU A 270 -4.86 19.91 6.55
N GLY A 271 -6.19 19.84 6.68
CA GLY A 271 -7.12 20.86 6.18
C GLY A 271 -7.42 20.78 4.68
N MET A 272 -7.03 19.71 3.97
CA MET A 272 -7.30 19.58 2.54
C MET A 272 -8.77 19.21 2.26
N GLY A 273 -9.34 19.77 1.19
CA GLY A 273 -10.59 19.32 0.62
C GLY A 273 -10.48 17.89 0.07
N ILE A 274 -11.58 17.13 0.05
CA ILE A 274 -11.63 15.78 -0.53
C ILE A 274 -12.75 15.71 -1.54
N GLU A 275 -12.39 15.50 -2.80
CA GLU A 275 -13.34 15.29 -3.89
C GLU A 275 -13.32 13.83 -4.37
N TYR A 276 -14.49 13.20 -4.32
CA TYR A 276 -14.65 11.78 -4.69
C TYR A 276 -15.14 11.61 -6.12
N ARG A 277 -14.22 11.71 -7.07
CA ARG A 277 -14.44 11.37 -8.49
C ARG A 277 -13.18 10.77 -9.11
N PRO A 278 -13.30 9.93 -10.16
CA PRO A 278 -12.13 9.56 -10.93
C PRO A 278 -11.56 10.80 -11.65
N PRO A 279 -10.27 11.13 -11.47
CA PRO A 279 -9.60 12.17 -12.26
C PRO A 279 -9.64 11.88 -13.76
N ARG A 280 -9.51 12.89 -14.61
CA ARG A 280 -9.44 12.69 -16.07
C ARG A 280 -8.00 12.76 -16.57
N LEU A 281 -7.62 11.95 -17.55
CA LEU A 281 -6.28 12.01 -18.16
C LEU A 281 -5.95 13.39 -18.77
N GLU A 282 -6.98 14.13 -19.21
CA GLU A 282 -6.81 15.46 -19.80
C GLU A 282 -6.83 16.61 -18.77
N GLU A 283 -7.10 16.32 -17.49
CA GLU A 283 -7.16 17.33 -16.45
C GLU A 283 -5.74 17.73 -16.02
N GLU A 284 -5.55 19.02 -15.76
CA GLU A 284 -4.28 19.52 -15.23
C GLU A 284 -4.20 19.26 -13.72
N PHE A 285 -3.10 18.62 -13.30
CA PHE A 285 -2.85 18.30 -11.90
C PHE A 285 -1.67 19.12 -11.39
N ALA A 286 -1.76 19.67 -10.18
CA ALA A 286 -0.60 20.28 -9.53
C ALA A 286 0.36 19.19 -9.03
N GLU A 287 -0.18 18.11 -8.48
CA GLU A 287 0.56 16.94 -8.01
C GLU A 287 -0.25 15.67 -8.24
N ALA A 288 0.42 14.51 -8.32
CA ALA A 288 -0.23 13.21 -8.35
C ALA A 288 0.59 12.18 -7.57
N PHE A 289 -0.07 11.18 -6.99
CA PHE A 289 0.60 10.12 -6.25
C PHE A 289 -0.20 8.82 -6.20
N LEU A 290 0.50 7.74 -5.87
CA LEU A 290 -0.05 6.40 -5.66
C LEU A 290 0.01 6.02 -4.18
N THR A 291 -0.90 5.15 -3.74
CA THR A 291 -0.83 4.57 -2.39
C THR A 291 -0.97 3.06 -2.40
N SER A 292 -0.11 2.36 -1.65
CA SER A 292 -0.25 0.91 -1.40
C SER A 292 0.43 0.49 -0.09
N SER A 293 0.02 -0.64 0.49
CA SER A 293 0.51 -1.10 1.81
C SER A 293 2.03 -1.27 1.86
N SER A 294 2.66 -1.76 0.79
CA SER A 294 4.11 -2.01 0.77
C SER A 294 4.94 -0.82 0.28
N ARG A 295 4.34 0.22 -0.32
CA ARG A 295 5.08 1.34 -0.91
C ARG A 295 4.73 2.69 -0.28
N GLY A 296 3.80 2.73 0.66
CA GLY A 296 3.32 3.99 1.23
C GLY A 296 2.75 4.93 0.17
N ILE A 297 3.18 6.19 0.18
CA ILE A 297 2.83 7.22 -0.79
C ILE A 297 3.98 7.35 -1.80
N VAL A 298 3.70 7.10 -3.08
CA VAL A 298 4.69 7.20 -4.17
C VAL A 298 4.33 8.39 -5.06
N PRO A 299 5.18 9.43 -5.16
CA PRO A 299 4.91 10.58 -6.03
C PRO A 299 4.99 10.22 -7.51
N ILE A 300 4.05 10.73 -8.31
CA ILE A 300 4.07 10.64 -9.77
C ILE A 300 4.49 11.99 -10.34
N ILE A 301 5.46 11.98 -11.25
CA ILE A 301 5.95 13.18 -11.94
C ILE A 301 5.60 13.22 -13.43
N SER A 302 5.22 12.09 -14.04
CA SER A 302 4.63 12.08 -15.37
C SER A 302 3.63 10.94 -15.57
N ILE A 303 2.64 11.19 -16.44
CA ILE A 303 1.63 10.23 -16.88
C ILE A 303 1.64 10.23 -18.41
N ASP A 304 1.85 9.07 -19.03
CA ASP A 304 1.89 8.92 -20.49
C ASP A 304 2.86 9.90 -21.17
N GLY A 305 4.03 10.09 -20.55
CA GLY A 305 5.07 11.01 -21.02
C GLY A 305 4.79 12.50 -20.76
N LYS A 306 3.59 12.87 -20.28
CA LYS A 306 3.25 14.25 -19.94
C LYS A 306 3.62 14.57 -18.50
N PRO A 307 4.28 15.71 -18.22
CA PRO A 307 4.63 16.09 -16.86
C PRO A 307 3.37 16.34 -16.01
N VAL A 308 3.45 15.94 -14.75
CA VAL A 308 2.47 16.32 -13.71
C VAL A 308 2.98 17.60 -13.06
N GLY A 309 2.19 18.67 -13.10
CA GLY A 309 2.61 19.98 -12.61
C GLY A 309 3.93 20.43 -13.23
N GLN A 310 4.93 20.70 -12.39
CA GLN A 310 6.27 21.11 -12.81
C GLN A 310 7.22 19.92 -13.11
N GLY A 311 6.70 18.69 -13.18
CA GLY A 311 7.52 17.50 -13.45
C GLY A 311 8.40 17.05 -12.27
N GLY A 312 8.10 17.51 -11.05
CA GLY A 312 8.84 17.19 -9.83
C GLY A 312 7.91 16.86 -8.66
N VAL A 313 8.47 16.27 -7.61
CA VAL A 313 7.70 15.89 -6.41
C VAL A 313 7.19 17.13 -5.67
N GLY A 314 5.87 17.28 -5.64
CA GLY A 314 5.18 18.42 -5.04
C GLY A 314 5.16 18.44 -3.50
N ALA A 315 4.75 19.59 -2.95
CA ALA A 315 4.83 19.89 -1.53
C ALA A 315 3.79 19.14 -0.70
N TRP A 316 2.56 19.00 -1.21
CA TRP A 316 1.49 18.26 -0.52
C TRP A 316 1.79 16.77 -0.45
N THR A 317 2.32 16.21 -1.54
CA THR A 317 2.75 14.82 -1.59
C THR A 317 3.87 14.57 -0.59
N LYS A 318 4.89 15.45 -0.51
CA LYS A 318 5.95 15.36 0.52
C LYS A 318 5.39 15.42 1.94
N ARG A 319 4.48 16.36 2.20
CA ARG A 319 3.85 16.55 3.51
C ARG A 319 3.04 15.31 3.94
N LEU A 320 2.21 14.79 3.04
CA LEU A 320 1.43 13.56 3.29
C LEU A 320 2.33 12.35 3.47
N SER A 321 3.45 12.24 2.74
CA SER A 321 4.42 11.16 2.89
C SER A 321 5.04 11.16 4.28
N LEU A 322 5.43 12.33 4.80
CA LEU A 322 5.97 12.46 6.16
C LEU A 322 4.91 12.13 7.22
N ALA A 323 3.69 12.66 7.07
CA ALA A 323 2.59 12.37 7.98
C ALA A 323 2.23 10.87 7.98
N TYR A 324 2.25 10.22 6.81
CA TYR A 324 2.00 8.78 6.69
C TYR A 324 3.09 7.95 7.35
N ALA A 325 4.36 8.30 7.15
CA ALA A 325 5.47 7.60 7.80
C ALA A 325 5.37 7.68 9.34
N ALA A 326 5.04 8.86 9.89
CA ALA A 326 4.80 9.03 11.32
C ALA A 326 3.60 8.19 11.80
N TYR A 327 2.51 8.16 11.02
CA TYR A 327 1.34 7.34 11.34
C TYR A 327 1.66 5.84 11.36
N VAL A 328 2.48 5.35 10.43
CA VAL A 328 2.92 3.95 10.38
C VAL A 328 3.68 3.60 11.67
N GLU A 329 4.63 4.44 12.07
CA GLU A 329 5.44 4.25 13.28
C GLU A 329 4.58 4.20 14.55
N GLU A 330 3.54 5.03 14.64
CA GLU A 330 2.70 5.13 15.84
C GLU A 330 1.59 4.07 15.89
N ARG A 331 0.98 3.75 14.74
CA ARG A 331 -0.31 3.03 14.68
C ARG A 331 -0.24 1.62 14.12
N SER A 332 0.95 1.11 13.82
CA SER A 332 1.08 -0.29 13.42
C SER A 332 0.69 -1.22 14.56
N GLU A 333 0.00 -2.32 14.24
CA GLU A 333 -0.49 -3.32 15.19
C GLU A 333 0.58 -4.40 15.40
N GLY A 334 0.68 -4.99 16.60
CA GLY A 334 1.46 -6.20 16.80
C GLY A 334 0.92 -7.37 15.96
N LEU A 335 1.81 -8.26 15.51
CA LEU A 335 1.40 -9.50 14.83
C LEU A 335 0.53 -10.35 15.76
N VAL A 336 0.92 -10.47 17.04
CA VAL A 336 0.11 -11.06 18.11
C VAL A 336 -0.49 -9.91 18.96
N PRO A 337 -1.77 -10.01 19.38
CA PRO A 337 -2.43 -9.00 20.22
C PRO A 337 -1.74 -8.73 21.56
#